data_AF-A0A430RKJ5-F1
#
_entry.id   AF-A0A430RKJ5-F1
#
_cell.length_a   1.000
_cell.length_b   1.000
_cell.length_c   1.000
_cell.angle_alpha   90.00
_cell.angle_beta   90.00
_cell.angle_gamma   90.00
#
_symmetry.space_group_name_H-M   'P 1'
#
loop_
_entity.id
_entity.type
_entity.pdbx_description
1 polymer ?
#
loop_
_entity_poly.entity_id
_entity_poly.type
_entity_poly.pdbx_seq_one_letter_code
_entity_poly.pdbx_strand_id
1 'polypeptide(L)'
;LRELWQRGLRRVLLFITDGLPGMEEAIRRVYPLAQWQVCVVHRVRSSLAQVRARDRALLAQDLKGIYGARSRVEALEALERLKEAWGSRYPSLVAAWWENSGALLRFYDYPQVLWPYLRSTNLMERFIREVRRGTKVRDHKFPKGEAVYKLLYLES
;
A
#
# COMPACT_ATOMS: atom_id res chain seq x y z
N LEU A 1 15.44 0.91 -7.51
CA LEU A 1 16.26 0.93 -6.27
C LEU A 1 17.73 1.25 -6.55
N ARG A 2 18.47 0.43 -7.32
CA ARG A 2 19.89 0.72 -7.64
C ARG A 2 20.11 2.05 -8.35
N GLU A 3 19.21 2.43 -9.25
CA GLU A 3 19.28 3.73 -9.92
C GLU A 3 19.10 4.89 -8.92
N LEU A 4 18.14 4.81 -7.98
CA LEU A 4 17.97 5.81 -6.92
C LEU A 4 19.25 5.93 -6.08
N TRP A 5 19.88 4.81 -5.78
CA TRP A 5 21.17 4.79 -5.10
C TRP A 5 22.24 5.48 -5.96
N GLN A 6 22.40 5.11 -7.23
CA GLN A 6 23.38 5.76 -8.12
C GLN A 6 23.17 7.27 -8.23
N ARG A 7 21.92 7.73 -8.17
CA ARG A 7 21.52 9.15 -8.18
C ARG A 7 21.67 9.88 -6.83
N GLY A 8 22.19 9.21 -5.80
CA GLY A 8 22.58 9.84 -4.53
C GLY A 8 21.59 9.64 -3.38
N LEU A 9 20.46 8.96 -3.56
CA LEU A 9 19.57 8.64 -2.45
C LEU A 9 20.21 7.54 -1.58
N ARG A 10 20.73 7.93 -0.40
CA ARG A 10 21.49 7.05 0.51
C ARG A 10 20.69 6.59 1.72
N ARG A 11 20.02 7.52 2.41
CA ARG A 11 19.29 7.23 3.65
C ARG A 11 17.80 7.33 3.39
N VAL A 12 17.13 6.18 3.46
CA VAL A 12 15.68 6.05 3.40
C VAL A 12 15.24 5.34 4.67
N LEU A 13 14.25 5.89 5.38
CA LEU A 13 13.74 5.31 6.62
C LEU A 13 12.72 4.22 6.34
N LEU A 14 11.80 4.49 5.40
CA LEU A 14 10.68 3.61 5.10
C LEU A 14 10.41 3.57 3.59
N PHE A 15 10.27 2.36 3.06
CA PHE A 15 9.66 2.12 1.76
C PHE A 15 8.25 1.56 1.97
N ILE A 16 7.26 2.16 1.30
CA ILE A 16 5.88 1.67 1.27
C ILE A 16 5.60 1.17 -0.15
N THR A 17 5.23 -0.10 -0.28
CA THR A 17 4.92 -0.70 -1.58
C THR A 17 3.58 -1.44 -1.54
N ASP A 18 3.05 -1.82 -2.69
CA ASP A 18 1.79 -2.56 -2.81
C ASP A 18 1.84 -4.02 -2.34
N GLY A 19 3.01 -4.50 -1.87
CA GLY A 19 3.19 -5.85 -1.36
C GLY A 19 3.55 -6.88 -2.43
N LEU A 20 4.09 -6.45 -3.57
CA LEU A 20 4.62 -7.37 -4.58
C LEU A 20 5.69 -8.32 -4.00
N PRO A 21 5.66 -9.62 -4.38
CA PRO A 21 6.67 -10.59 -3.95
C PRO A 21 8.09 -10.13 -4.29
N GLY A 22 9.04 -10.40 -3.38
CA GLY A 22 10.46 -10.06 -3.58
C GLY A 22 10.84 -8.61 -3.28
N MET A 23 9.86 -7.75 -2.94
CA MET A 23 10.11 -6.34 -2.71
C MET A 23 10.90 -6.08 -1.42
N GLU A 24 10.58 -6.80 -0.35
CA GLU A 24 11.33 -6.71 0.92
C GLU A 24 12.80 -7.07 0.71
N GLU A 25 13.05 -8.19 0.03
CA GLU A 25 14.39 -8.68 -0.28
C GLU A 25 15.14 -7.70 -1.19
N ALA A 26 14.47 -7.15 -2.21
CA ALA A 26 15.05 -6.16 -3.10
C ALA A 26 15.42 -4.86 -2.37
N ILE A 27 14.56 -4.38 -1.47
CA ILE A 27 14.82 -3.22 -0.61
C ILE A 27 16.00 -3.51 0.29
N ARG A 28 15.98 -4.62 1.03
CA ARG A 28 17.04 -4.98 1.99
C ARG A 28 18.41 -5.13 1.32
N ARG A 29 18.46 -5.59 0.05
CA ARG A 29 19.70 -5.70 -0.72
C ARG A 29 20.34 -4.36 -1.07
N VAL A 30 19.55 -3.30 -1.28
CA VAL A 30 20.06 -1.99 -1.73
C VAL A 30 20.08 -0.96 -0.59
N TYR A 31 19.09 -1.02 0.30
CA TYR A 31 18.87 -0.13 1.42
C TYR A 31 18.68 -0.96 2.71
N PRO A 32 19.74 -1.60 3.24
CA PRO A 32 19.64 -2.56 4.34
C PRO A 32 19.15 -1.94 5.66
N LEU A 33 19.26 -0.62 5.81
CA LEU A 33 18.79 0.11 6.99
C LEU A 33 17.35 0.62 6.85
N ALA A 34 16.76 0.56 5.66
CA ALA A 34 15.40 1.01 5.44
C ALA A 34 14.41 -0.06 5.90
N GLN A 35 13.38 0.37 6.60
CA GLN A 35 12.23 -0.47 6.90
C GLN A 35 11.34 -0.61 5.66
N TRP A 36 10.54 -1.66 5.64
CA TRP A 36 9.53 -1.91 4.63
C TRP A 36 8.13 -2.00 5.25
N GLN A 37 7.18 -1.41 4.55
CA GLN A 37 5.76 -1.45 4.85
C GLN A 37 4.95 -1.84 3.63
N VAL A 38 3.92 -2.65 3.85
CA VAL A 38 2.88 -2.91 2.85
C VAL A 38 1.85 -1.78 2.89
N CYS A 39 1.48 -1.28 1.72
CA CYS A 39 0.51 -0.22 1.57
C CYS A 39 -0.88 -0.68 2.03
N VAL A 40 -1.39 -0.03 3.08
CA VAL A 40 -2.70 -0.32 3.67
C VAL A 40 -3.82 -0.17 2.64
N VAL A 41 -3.82 0.89 1.83
CA VAL A 41 -4.88 1.13 0.84
C VAL A 41 -4.93 0.02 -0.22
N HIS A 42 -3.78 -0.38 -0.74
CA HIS A 42 -3.71 -1.48 -1.70
C HIS A 42 -4.17 -2.81 -1.07
N ARG A 43 -3.77 -3.08 0.17
CA ARG A 43 -4.22 -4.27 0.90
C ARG A 43 -5.74 -4.27 1.11
N VAL A 44 -6.33 -3.16 1.54
CA VAL A 44 -7.79 -3.02 1.71
C VAL A 44 -8.50 -3.21 0.38
N ARG A 45 -8.05 -2.54 -0.69
CA ARG A 45 -8.67 -2.66 -2.02
C ARG A 45 -8.62 -4.10 -2.54
N SER A 46 -7.47 -4.77 -2.40
CA SER A 46 -7.31 -6.17 -2.78
C SER A 46 -8.26 -7.08 -2.00
N SER A 47 -8.34 -6.86 -0.68
CA SER A 47 -9.23 -7.61 0.22
C SER A 47 -10.70 -7.49 -0.19
N LEU A 48 -11.17 -6.26 -0.46
CA LEU A 48 -12.56 -6.02 -0.84
C LEU A 48 -12.93 -6.56 -2.24
N ALA A 49 -11.94 -6.69 -3.13
CA ALA A 49 -12.14 -7.28 -4.45
C ALA A 49 -12.38 -8.80 -4.40
N GLN A 50 -11.86 -9.47 -3.37
CA GLN A 50 -11.93 -10.93 -3.20
C GLN A 50 -13.19 -11.42 -2.47
N VAL A 51 -14.02 -10.51 -1.95
CA VAL A 51 -15.21 -10.88 -1.17
C VAL A 51 -16.52 -10.56 -1.89
N ARG A 52 -17.59 -11.21 -1.44
CA ARG A 52 -18.95 -10.99 -1.97
C ARG A 52 -19.40 -9.55 -1.72
N ALA A 53 -20.13 -8.97 -2.66
CA ALA A 53 -20.58 -7.57 -2.60
C ALA A 53 -21.32 -7.22 -1.29
N ARG A 54 -22.18 -8.12 -0.81
CA ARG A 54 -22.96 -7.93 0.43
C ARG A 54 -22.12 -7.78 1.70
N ASP A 55 -20.87 -8.25 1.69
CA ASP A 55 -19.99 -8.18 2.87
C ASP A 55 -19.03 -7.00 2.82
N ARG A 56 -18.85 -6.38 1.65
CA ARG A 56 -17.78 -5.40 1.42
C ARG A 56 -17.85 -4.23 2.41
N ALA A 57 -19.05 -3.75 2.72
CA ALA A 57 -19.25 -2.64 3.64
C ALA A 57 -18.80 -3.00 5.07
N LEU A 58 -19.26 -4.14 5.58
CA LEU A 58 -18.92 -4.60 6.93
C LEU A 58 -17.43 -4.92 7.04
N LEU A 59 -16.89 -5.66 6.07
CA LEU A 59 -15.47 -5.96 6.03
C LEU A 59 -14.61 -4.69 5.94
N ALA A 60 -15.01 -3.69 5.14
CA ALA A 60 -14.27 -2.42 5.07
C ALA A 60 -14.23 -1.69 6.42
N GLN A 61 -15.32 -1.77 7.20
CA GLN A 61 -15.38 -1.21 8.55
C GLN A 61 -14.44 -1.94 9.50
N ASP A 62 -14.46 -3.27 9.49
CA ASP A 62 -13.59 -4.09 10.34
C ASP A 62 -12.11 -3.88 10.00
N LEU A 63 -11.77 -3.86 8.72
CA LEU A 63 -10.42 -3.55 8.25
C LEU A 63 -9.98 -2.14 8.66
N LYS A 64 -10.88 -1.15 8.62
CA LYS A 64 -10.62 0.21 9.11
C LYS A 64 -10.34 0.25 10.61
N GLY A 65 -10.97 -0.64 11.38
CA GLY A 65 -10.68 -0.81 12.81
C GLY A 65 -9.21 -1.16 13.09
N ILE A 66 -8.58 -1.93 12.19
CA ILE A 66 -7.19 -2.36 12.34
C ILE A 66 -6.21 -1.19 12.15
N TYR A 67 -6.18 -0.58 10.96
CA TYR A 67 -5.24 0.51 10.66
C TYR A 67 -5.69 1.87 11.21
N GLY A 68 -6.88 1.93 11.81
CA GLY A 68 -7.43 3.09 12.51
C GLY A 68 -7.25 3.06 14.03
N ALA A 69 -6.71 1.97 14.57
CA ALA A 69 -6.51 1.82 16.01
C ALA A 69 -5.51 2.84 16.57
N ARG A 70 -5.60 3.14 17.87
CA ARG A 70 -4.77 4.18 18.51
C ARG A 70 -3.39 3.65 18.90
N SER A 71 -3.19 2.34 18.87
CA SER A 71 -1.92 1.71 19.14
C SER A 71 -1.75 0.43 18.32
N ARG A 72 -0.51 -0.06 18.23
CA ARG A 72 -0.21 -1.36 17.61
C ARG A 72 -0.90 -2.51 18.33
N VAL A 73 -1.05 -2.43 19.66
CA VAL A 73 -1.73 -3.45 20.47
C VAL A 73 -3.21 -3.51 20.09
N GLU A 74 -3.90 -2.36 20.09
CA GLU A 74 -5.32 -2.29 19.69
C GLU A 74 -5.53 -2.78 18.23
N ALA A 75 -4.56 -2.53 17.34
CA ALA A 75 -4.60 -3.02 15.96
C ALA A 75 -4.48 -4.55 15.87
N LEU A 76 -3.65 -5.17 16.71
CA LEU A 76 -3.51 -6.63 16.77
C LEU A 76 -4.77 -7.29 17.35
N GLU A 77 -5.38 -6.71 18.39
CA GLU A 77 -6.68 -7.16 18.89
C GLU A 77 -7.78 -7.03 17.83
N ALA A 78 -7.75 -5.97 17.01
CA ALA A 78 -8.67 -5.82 15.89
C ALA A 78 -8.45 -6.90 14.81
N LEU A 79 -7.21 -7.34 14.58
CA LEU A 79 -6.89 -8.46 13.70
C LEU A 79 -7.42 -9.80 14.24
N GLU A 80 -7.39 -10.01 15.55
CA GLU A 80 -7.99 -11.19 16.19
C GLU A 80 -9.50 -11.20 15.99
N ARG A 81 -10.18 -10.07 16.24
CA ARG A 81 -11.62 -9.93 15.96
C ARG A 81 -11.95 -10.15 14.48
N LEU A 82 -11.10 -9.68 13.56
CA LEU A 82 -11.25 -9.94 12.13
C LEU A 82 -11.19 -11.45 11.84
N LYS A 83 -10.26 -12.16 12.47
CA LYS A 83 -10.12 -13.62 12.33
C LYS A 83 -11.35 -14.36 12.83
N GLU A 84 -11.92 -13.95 13.96
CA GLU A 84 -13.15 -14.54 14.49
C GLU A 84 -14.34 -14.30 13.56
N ALA A 85 -14.51 -13.06 13.09
CA ALA A 85 -15.65 -12.67 12.26
C ALA A 85 -15.60 -13.26 10.84
N TRP A 86 -14.41 -13.33 10.24
CA TRP A 86 -14.25 -13.63 8.81
C TRP A 86 -13.42 -14.87 8.51
N GLY A 87 -12.74 -15.47 9.48
CA GLY A 87 -11.78 -16.57 9.25
C GLY A 87 -12.42 -17.82 8.68
N SER A 88 -13.68 -18.11 9.01
CA SER A 88 -14.42 -19.26 8.45
C SER A 88 -14.83 -19.03 6.99
N ARG A 89 -15.17 -17.79 6.63
CA ARG A 89 -15.72 -17.44 5.31
C ARG A 89 -14.66 -17.03 4.31
N TYR A 90 -13.61 -16.36 4.76
CA TYR A 90 -12.51 -15.82 3.95
C TYR A 90 -11.14 -16.14 4.59
N PRO A 91 -10.80 -17.43 4.77
CA PRO A 91 -9.59 -17.85 5.47
C PRO A 91 -8.31 -17.28 4.84
N SER A 92 -8.21 -17.28 3.50
CA SER A 92 -7.03 -16.74 2.80
C SER A 92 -6.85 -15.24 2.98
N LEU A 93 -7.95 -14.48 3.08
CA LEU A 93 -7.90 -13.04 3.32
C LEU A 93 -7.37 -12.76 4.73
N VAL A 94 -7.93 -13.45 5.73
CA VAL A 94 -7.50 -13.31 7.12
C VAL A 94 -6.04 -13.73 7.29
N ALA A 95 -5.64 -14.86 6.69
CA ALA A 95 -4.25 -15.31 6.69
C ALA A 95 -3.31 -14.24 6.10
N ALA A 96 -3.65 -13.67 4.95
CA ALA A 96 -2.85 -12.63 4.32
C ALA A 96 -2.69 -11.38 5.21
N TRP A 97 -3.74 -10.97 5.94
CA TRP A 97 -3.65 -9.86 6.90
C TRP A 97 -2.80 -10.20 8.12
N TRP A 98 -2.90 -11.44 8.62
CA TRP A 98 -2.12 -11.90 9.78
C TRP A 98 -0.63 -12.01 9.46
N GLU A 99 -0.29 -12.70 8.36
CA GLU A 99 1.09 -12.90 7.88
C GLU A 99 1.77 -11.56 7.57
N ASN A 100 1.03 -10.60 7.01
CA ASN A 100 1.58 -9.29 6.66
C ASN A 100 1.40 -8.25 7.76
N SER A 101 0.86 -8.60 8.94
CA SER A 101 0.50 -7.64 10.00
C SER A 101 1.69 -6.78 10.43
N GLY A 102 2.88 -7.38 10.59
CA GLY A 102 4.10 -6.66 10.93
C GLY A 102 4.50 -5.60 9.90
N ALA A 103 4.37 -5.92 8.61
CA ALA A 103 4.66 -4.98 7.54
C ALA A 103 3.54 -3.95 7.34
N LEU A 104 2.27 -4.33 7.50
CA LEU A 104 1.11 -3.44 7.36
C LEU A 104 1.05 -2.38 8.47
N LEU A 105 1.43 -2.77 9.69
CA LEU A 105 1.36 -1.94 10.90
C LEU A 105 2.69 -1.24 11.21
N ARG A 106 3.65 -1.27 10.29
CA ARG A 106 4.98 -0.67 10.47
C ARG A 106 4.93 0.83 10.78
N PHE A 107 3.90 1.54 10.29
CA PHE A 107 3.73 2.97 10.55
C PHE A 107 3.58 3.31 12.04
N TYR A 108 3.19 2.36 12.91
CA TYR A 108 3.14 2.58 14.36
C TYR A 108 4.53 2.79 14.98
N ASP A 109 5.61 2.39 14.29
CA ASP A 109 6.98 2.65 14.73
C ASP A 109 7.40 4.13 14.50
N TYR A 110 6.53 4.93 13.89
CA TYR A 110 6.75 6.35 13.56
C TYR A 110 5.87 7.29 14.39
N PRO A 111 6.22 8.58 14.52
CA PRO A 111 5.38 9.57 15.21
C PRO A 111 3.93 9.59 14.72
N GLN A 112 2.98 9.68 15.65
CA GLN A 112 1.54 9.62 15.38
C GLN A 112 1.06 10.64 14.34
N VAL A 113 1.68 11.83 14.30
CA VAL A 113 1.40 12.88 13.32
C VAL A 113 1.64 12.42 11.87
N LEU A 114 2.50 11.43 11.64
CA LEU A 114 2.80 10.88 10.32
C LEU A 114 1.82 9.79 9.88
N TRP A 115 1.10 9.15 10.81
CA TRP A 115 0.26 7.98 10.49
C TRP A 115 -0.77 8.24 9.39
N PRO A 116 -1.49 9.38 9.35
CA PRO A 116 -2.43 9.67 8.26
C PRO A 116 -1.78 9.64 6.87
N TYR A 117 -0.51 10.04 6.78
CA TYR A 117 0.26 10.04 5.53
C TYR A 117 0.82 8.66 5.19
N LEU A 118 1.26 7.90 6.20
CA LEU A 118 1.87 6.59 6.01
C LEU A 118 0.86 5.48 5.70
N ARG A 119 -0.40 5.62 6.14
CA ARG A 119 -1.48 4.64 5.87
C ARG A 119 -2.41 5.04 4.72
N SER A 120 -2.20 6.21 4.11
CA SER A 120 -3.00 6.71 2.99
C SER A 120 -2.16 6.82 1.72
N THR A 121 -2.81 6.66 0.57
CA THR A 121 -2.23 6.90 -0.74
C THR A 121 -2.81 8.14 -1.40
N ASN A 122 -3.61 8.96 -0.71
CA ASN A 122 -4.34 10.09 -1.31
C ASN A 122 -3.45 11.03 -2.17
N LEU A 123 -2.23 11.34 -1.71
CA LEU A 123 -1.30 12.17 -2.49
C LEU A 123 -0.84 11.47 -3.78
N MET A 124 -0.50 10.18 -3.68
CA MET A 124 -0.11 9.37 -4.85
C MET A 124 -1.30 9.11 -5.79
N GLU A 125 -2.48 8.87 -5.25
CA GLU A 125 -3.70 8.67 -6.03
C GLU A 125 -4.13 9.92 -6.77
N ARG A 126 -3.97 11.10 -6.15
CA ARG A 126 -4.18 12.38 -6.83
C ARG A 126 -3.24 12.53 -8.02
N PHE A 127 -1.95 12.26 -7.82
CA PHE A 127 -0.96 12.26 -8.90
C PHE A 127 -1.31 11.26 -10.01
N ILE A 128 -1.59 10.01 -9.66
CA ILE A 128 -1.97 8.95 -10.61
C ILE A 128 -3.24 9.34 -11.39
N ARG A 129 -4.20 10.00 -10.73
CA ARG A 129 -5.44 10.47 -11.37
C ARG A 129 -5.15 11.56 -12.39
N GLU A 130 -4.26 12.50 -12.08
CA GLU A 130 -3.87 13.56 -13.01
C GLU A 130 -3.16 12.97 -14.24
N VAL A 131 -2.20 12.07 -14.02
CA VAL A 131 -1.52 11.33 -15.09
C VAL A 131 -2.53 10.56 -15.98
N ARG A 132 -3.49 9.86 -15.37
CA ARG A 132 -4.54 9.14 -16.12
C ARG A 132 -5.44 10.09 -16.91
N ARG A 133 -5.71 11.29 -16.39
CA ARG A 133 -6.48 12.30 -17.11
C ARG A 133 -5.73 12.80 -18.35
N GLY A 134 -4.46 13.16 -18.21
CA GLY A 134 -3.63 13.65 -19.32
C GLY A 134 -3.38 12.61 -20.41
N THR A 135 -3.27 11.34 -20.03
CA THR A 135 -3.13 10.21 -20.97
C THR A 135 -4.45 9.81 -21.63
N LYS A 136 -5.59 9.79 -20.91
CA LYS A 136 -6.90 9.40 -21.46
C LYS A 136 -7.40 10.34 -22.56
N VAL A 137 -7.08 11.63 -22.49
CA VAL A 137 -7.37 12.60 -23.57
C VAL A 137 -6.64 12.25 -24.87
N ARG A 138 -5.58 11.42 -24.80
CA ARG A 138 -4.63 11.13 -25.89
C ARG A 138 -4.44 9.63 -26.15
N ASP A 139 -5.34 8.78 -25.65
CA ASP A 139 -5.29 7.30 -25.66
C ASP A 139 -4.84 6.72 -27.02
N HIS A 140 -5.38 7.25 -28.12
CA HIS A 140 -5.09 6.78 -29.49
C HIS A 140 -3.96 7.53 -30.21
N LYS A 141 -3.16 8.34 -29.49
CA LYS A 141 -2.12 9.21 -30.07
C LYS A 141 -0.69 8.80 -29.73
N PHE A 142 -0.50 7.68 -29.03
CA PHE A 142 0.84 7.21 -28.68
C PHE A 142 1.32 6.14 -29.67
N PRO A 143 2.21 6.47 -30.63
CA PRO A 143 2.70 5.52 -31.62
C PRO A 143 3.67 4.49 -31.04
N LYS A 144 4.31 4.79 -29.89
CA LYS A 144 5.31 3.95 -29.19
C LYS A 144 5.25 4.22 -27.69
N GLY A 145 5.68 3.25 -26.86
CA GLY A 145 5.74 3.40 -25.39
C GLY A 145 6.59 4.59 -24.91
N GLU A 146 7.66 4.93 -25.64
CA GLU A 146 8.52 6.11 -25.40
C GLU A 146 7.75 7.43 -25.38
N ALA A 147 6.71 7.56 -26.22
CA ALA A 147 5.90 8.77 -26.29
C ALA A 147 5.09 9.00 -24.99
N VAL A 148 4.75 7.93 -24.27
CA VAL A 148 4.10 8.01 -22.96
C VAL A 148 5.07 8.58 -21.92
N TYR A 149 6.34 8.15 -21.93
CA TYR A 149 7.35 8.69 -21.00
C TYR A 149 7.57 10.19 -21.21
N LYS A 150 7.61 10.67 -22.46
CA LYS A 150 7.73 12.10 -22.77
C LYS A 150 6.56 12.90 -22.21
N LEU A 151 5.34 12.37 -22.33
CA LEU A 151 4.15 13.01 -21.75
C LEU A 151 4.27 13.08 -20.21
N LEU A 152 4.59 11.94 -19.58
CA LEU A 152 4.74 11.88 -18.12
C LEU A 152 5.76 12.90 -17.63
N TYR A 153 6.91 13.02 -18.30
CA TYR A 153 7.94 13.98 -17.94
C TYR A 153 7.49 15.45 -18.06
N LEU A 154 6.69 15.78 -19.07
CA LEU A 154 6.20 17.15 -19.31
C LEU A 154 5.02 17.55 -18.41
N GLU A 155 4.26 16.57 -17.89
CA GLU A 155 3.13 16.80 -16.98
C GLU A 155 3.50 16.61 -15.49
N SER A 156 4.74 16.22 -15.19
CA SER A 156 5.33 16.12 -13.84
C SER A 156 5.96 17.44 -13.40
#